data_AF-A0AAU7GUS4-F1
#
_entry.id   AF-A0AAU7GUS4-F1
#
_cell.length_a   1.000
_cell.length_b   1.000
_cell.length_c   1.000
_cell.angle_alpha   90.00
_cell.angle_beta   90.00
_cell.angle_gamma   90.00
#
_symmetry.space_group_name_H-M   'P 1'
#
loop_
_entity.id
_entity.type
_entity.pdbx_description
1 polymer ?
#
loop_
_entity_poly.entity_id
_entity_poly.type
_entity_poly.pdbx_seq_one_letter_code
_entity_poly.pdbx_strand_id
1 'polypeptide(L)' 'MTNHIHFRCPCCHGSQYRTSSFDVTEGNPFGAKCIFCKSKMITFDNVAMYIQSGQTPLDFRK' A
#
# COMPACT_ATOMS: atom_id res chain seq x y z
N MET A 1 7.49 -21.46 8.98
CA MET A 1 6.71 -20.24 9.29
C MET A 1 6.86 -19.27 8.12
N THR A 2 5.91 -19.23 7.21
CA THR A 2 5.83 -18.16 6.20
C THR A 2 5.22 -16.94 6.89
N ASN A 3 6.05 -15.91 7.14
CA ASN A 3 5.57 -14.60 7.56
C ASN A 3 4.79 -13.98 6.41
N HIS A 4 3.47 -14.21 6.38
CA HIS A 4 2.60 -13.59 5.39
C HIS A 4 2.43 -12.12 5.74
N ILE A 5 3.07 -11.26 4.96
CA ILE A 5 2.93 -9.81 5.08
C ILE A 5 1.49 -9.44 4.68
N HIS A 6 0.71 -8.94 5.62
CA HIS A 6 -0.67 -8.52 5.38
C HIS A 6 -0.72 -7.08 4.89
N PHE A 7 -1.20 -6.88 3.66
CA PHE A 7 -1.41 -5.58 3.07
C PHE A 7 -2.88 -5.15 3.11
N ARG A 8 -3.11 -3.86 3.35
CA ARG A 8 -4.43 -3.23 3.25
C ARG A 8 -4.34 -1.92 2.49
N CYS A 9 -5.32 -1.66 1.65
CA CYS A 9 -5.41 -0.40 0.94
C CYS A 9 -5.93 0.69 1.89
N PRO A 10 -5.23 1.83 2.06
CA PRO A 10 -5.72 2.92 2.91
C PRO A 10 -6.94 3.63 2.31
N CYS A 11 -7.14 3.56 0.99
CA CYS A 11 -8.20 4.30 0.30
C CYS A 11 -9.54 3.56 0.24
N CYS A 12 -9.52 2.23 0.04
CA CYS A 12 -10.74 1.42 -0.10
C CYS A 12 -10.83 0.26 0.90
N HIS A 13 -9.88 0.15 1.82
CA HIS A 13 -9.76 -0.94 2.79
C HIS A 13 -9.63 -2.35 2.20
N GLY A 14 -9.49 -2.46 0.88
CA GLY A 14 -9.31 -3.72 0.17
C GLY A 14 -7.98 -4.39 0.50
N SER A 15 -7.99 -5.71 0.55
CA SER A 15 -6.82 -6.55 0.80
C SER A 15 -6.24 -7.18 -0.48
N GLN A 16 -6.90 -7.00 -1.63
CA GLN A 16 -6.42 -7.53 -2.91
C GLN A 16 -5.49 -6.56 -3.63
N TYR A 17 -4.38 -7.08 -4.13
CA TYR A 17 -3.34 -6.30 -4.79
C TYR A 17 -2.60 -7.05 -5.85
N ARG A 18 -1.92 -6.25 -6.68
CA ARG A 18 -0.86 -6.70 -7.56
C ARG A 18 0.47 -6.13 -7.07
N THR A 19 1.55 -6.82 -7.36
CA THR A 19 2.92 -6.32 -7.19
C THR A 19 3.53 -6.08 -8.56
N SER A 20 4.23 -4.96 -8.72
CA SER A 20 4.97 -4.67 -9.94
C SER A 20 6.31 -4.03 -9.60
N SER A 21 7.38 -4.44 -10.30
CA SER A 21 8.72 -3.83 -10.17
C SER A 21 8.71 -2.34 -10.54
N PHE A 22 7.81 -1.92 -11.43
CA PHE A 22 7.63 -0.51 -11.81
C PHE A 22 7.00 0.33 -10.70
N ASP A 23 6.26 -0.29 -9.77
CA ASP A 23 5.61 0.39 -8.66
C ASP A 23 6.48 0.39 -7.37
N VAL A 24 7.69 -0.19 -7.43
CA VAL A 24 8.66 -0.22 -6.33
C VAL A 24 9.30 1.15 -6.18
N THR A 25 9.13 1.74 -5.00
CA THR A 25 9.69 3.04 -4.62
C THR A 25 10.11 3.00 -3.15
N GLU A 26 10.83 4.01 -2.67
CA GLU A 26 11.18 4.12 -1.24
C GLU A 26 9.92 4.08 -0.34
N GLY A 27 8.81 4.70 -0.78
CA GLY A 27 7.52 4.68 -0.08
C GLY A 27 6.59 3.50 -0.45
N ASN A 28 7.06 2.53 -1.22
CA ASN A 28 6.36 1.29 -1.58
C ASN A 28 7.39 0.20 -1.95
N PRO A 29 8.17 -0.30 -0.98
CA PRO A 29 9.29 -1.21 -1.28
C PRO A 29 8.81 -2.55 -1.86
N PHE A 30 7.56 -2.92 -1.59
CA PHE A 30 6.95 -4.15 -2.11
C PHE A 30 6.28 -3.98 -3.48
N GLY A 31 6.24 -2.77 -4.02
CA GLY A 31 5.55 -2.48 -5.28
C GLY A 31 4.05 -2.83 -5.24
N ALA A 32 3.45 -2.87 -4.05
CA ALA A 32 2.11 -3.39 -3.83
C ALA A 32 1.05 -2.29 -4.06
N LYS A 33 0.16 -2.53 -5.01
CA LYS A 33 -0.92 -1.61 -5.40
C LYS A 33 -2.26 -2.31 -5.37
N CYS A 34 -3.26 -1.67 -4.78
CA CYS A 34 -4.61 -2.20 -4.74
C CYS A 34 -5.14 -2.45 -6.15
N ILE A 35 -5.74 -3.61 -6.41
CA ILE A 35 -6.27 -3.91 -7.75
C ILE A 35 -7.45 -3.01 -8.14
N PHE A 36 -8.19 -2.50 -7.16
CA PHE A 36 -9.40 -1.70 -7.36
C PHE A 36 -9.08 -0.23 -7.61
N CYS A 37 -8.47 0.45 -6.63
CA CYS A 37 -8.22 1.90 -6.70
C CYS A 37 -6.77 2.27 -7.07
N LYS A 38 -5.90 1.28 -7.33
CA LYS A 38 -4.49 1.47 -7.68
C LYS A 38 -3.67 2.29 -6.67
N SER A 39 -4.18 2.48 -5.46
CA SER A 39 -3.46 3.13 -4.37
C SER A 39 -2.37 2.19 -3.82
N LYS A 40 -1.26 2.76 -3.35
CA LYS A 40 -0.21 2.01 -2.65
C LYS A 40 -0.82 1.30 -1.45
N MET A 41 -0.45 0.05 -1.23
CA MET A 41 -0.89 -0.66 -0.04
C MET A 41 0.06 -0.42 1.14
N ILE A 42 -0.50 -0.50 2.33
CA ILE A 42 0.25 -0.42 3.59
C ILE A 42 0.23 -1.77 4.29
N THR A 43 1.32 -2.13 4.97
CA THR A 43 1.35 -3.31 5.84
C THR A 43 0.88 -2.96 7.23
N PHE A 44 0.32 -3.92 7.97
CA PHE A 44 -0.16 -3.69 9.35
C PHE A 44 0.94 -3.19 10.29
N ASP A 45 2.17 -3.64 10.12
CA ASP A 45 3.34 -3.20 10.90
C ASP A 45 3.62 -1.70 10.73
N ASN A 46 3.34 -1.16 9.55
CA ASN A 46 3.53 0.25 9.22
C ASN A 46 2.29 1.12 9.47
N VAL A 47 1.18 0.58 9.99
CA VAL A 47 -0.05 1.36 10.24
C VAL A 47 0.22 2.48 11.26
N ALA A 48 0.99 2.22 12.31
CA ALA A 48 1.32 3.23 13.32
C ALA A 48 2.15 4.39 12.72
N MET A 49 3.11 4.08 11.84
CA MET A 49 3.97 5.06 11.17
C MET A 49 3.22 5.87 10.09
N TYR A 50 2.31 5.22 9.35
CA TYR A 50 1.53 5.88 8.29
C TYR A 50 0.50 6.85 8.87
N ILE A 51 -0.12 6.52 10.01
CA ILE A 51 -1.06 7.40 10.71
C ILE A 51 -0.35 8.66 11.23
N GLN A 52 0.88 8.54 11.72
CA GLN A 52 1.65 9.70 12.20
C GLN A 52 2.15 10.61 11.07
N SER A 53 2.39 10.07 9.88
CA SER A 53 3.02 10.81 8.79
C SER A 53 2.05 11.66 7.96
N GLY A 54 0.74 11.66 8.27
CA GLY A 54 -0.24 12.52 7.61
C GLY A 54 -0.23 12.42 6.07
N GLN A 55 0.19 11.28 5.52
CA GLN A 55 0.32 11.11 4.07
C GLN A 55 -1.07 11.08 3.46
N THR A 56 -1.45 12.26 2.98
CA THR A 56 -2.59 12.51 2.11
C THR A 56 -2.67 11.43 1.03
N PRO A 57 -3.89 11.00 0.65
CA PRO A 57 -4.04 10.07 -0.46
C PRO A 57 -3.35 10.73 -1.65
N LEU A 58 -2.26 10.11 -2.13
CA LEU A 58 -1.58 10.59 -3.32
C LEU A 58 -2.60 10.48 -4.45
N ASP A 59 -3.21 11.62 -4.76
CA ASP A 59 -4.00 11.89 -5.95
C ASP A 59 -3.25 11.35 -7.16
N PHE A 60 -3.67 10.19 -7.65
CA PHE A 60 -3.33 9.74 -8.99
C PHE A 60 -4.59 9.85 -9.83
N ARG A 61 -4.74 11.05 -10.35
CA ARG A 61 -5.64 11.46 -11.43
C ARG A 61 -5.46 10.48 -12.61
N LYS A 62 -6.61 10.07 -13.13
CA LYS A 62 -6.84 9.12 -14.24
C LYS A 62 -5.96 9.38 -15.46
#